data_AF-A0A7S3FHB7-F1
#
_entry.id   AF-A0A7S3FHB7-F1
#
_cell.length_a   1.000
_cell.length_b   1.000
_cell.length_c   1.000
_cell.angle_alpha   90.00
_cell.angle_beta   90.00
_cell.angle_gamma   90.00
#
_symmetry.space_group_name_H-M   'P 1'
#
loop_
_entity.id
_entity.type
_entity.pdbx_description
1 polymer ?
#
loop_
_entity_poly.entity_id
_entity_poly.type
_entity_poly.pdbx_seq_one_letter_code
_entity_poly.pdbx_strand_id
1 'polypeptide(L)'
;ALAEGAEAEALDALAETAGGEEAVVPALRCRLLLAAFWAAAAGLGEGARVDLSATLLKSPCATGILALPPGASLADVHIALRGEEAGYWRTWEELAPEPQLRPEDAGSPDCVVPTSDTVRHEWLGDAWLM
;
A
#
# COMPACT_ATOMS: atom_id res chain seq x y z
N ALA A 1 -6.94 2.69 -21.62
CA ALA A 1 -6.87 1.48 -22.49
C ALA A 1 -6.15 0.30 -21.82
N LEU A 2 -4.82 0.32 -21.60
CA LEU A 2 -4.12 -0.81 -20.94
C LEU A 2 -4.28 -0.84 -19.39
N ALA A 3 -4.30 0.33 -18.75
CA ALA A 3 -4.47 0.43 -17.29
C ALA A 3 -5.89 0.05 -16.82
N GLU A 4 -6.93 0.46 -17.56
CA GLU A 4 -8.33 0.13 -17.25
C GLU A 4 -8.62 -1.38 -17.33
N GLY A 5 -7.96 -2.08 -18.26
CA GLY A 5 -8.07 -3.54 -18.37
C GLY A 5 -7.40 -4.25 -17.19
N ALA A 6 -6.23 -3.79 -16.78
CA ALA A 6 -5.51 -4.38 -15.65
C ALA A 6 -6.25 -4.20 -14.33
N GLU A 7 -6.87 -3.04 -14.08
CA GLU A 7 -7.58 -2.76 -12.83
C GLU A 7 -8.91 -3.51 -12.72
N ALA A 8 -9.67 -3.62 -13.83
CA ALA A 8 -10.87 -4.47 -13.88
C ALA A 8 -10.55 -5.95 -13.62
N GLU A 9 -9.47 -6.45 -14.23
CA GLU A 9 -8.99 -7.82 -14.04
C GLU A 9 -8.49 -8.06 -12.60
N ALA A 10 -7.98 -7.00 -11.93
CA ALA A 10 -7.64 -7.05 -10.51
C ALA A 10 -8.85 -7.23 -9.61
N LEU A 11 -9.94 -6.50 -9.92
CA LEU A 11 -11.18 -6.54 -9.17
C LEU A 11 -11.87 -7.89 -9.31
N ASP A 12 -11.86 -8.46 -10.51
CA ASP A 12 -12.38 -9.82 -10.76
C ASP A 12 -11.55 -10.87 -10.01
N ALA A 13 -10.21 -10.79 -10.07
CA ALA A 13 -9.32 -11.68 -9.32
C ALA A 13 -9.49 -11.54 -7.80
N LEU A 14 -9.73 -10.33 -7.30
CA LEU A 14 -10.03 -10.07 -5.89
C LEU A 14 -11.39 -10.69 -5.50
N ALA A 15 -12.42 -10.59 -6.36
CA ALA A 15 -13.71 -11.20 -6.11
C ALA A 15 -13.62 -12.73 -6.06
N GLU A 16 -12.81 -13.33 -6.92
CA GLU A 16 -12.55 -14.77 -6.94
C GLU A 16 -11.79 -15.25 -5.71
N THR A 17 -10.75 -14.52 -5.28
CA THR A 17 -9.92 -14.90 -4.12
C THR A 17 -10.59 -14.62 -2.78
N ALA A 18 -11.38 -13.55 -2.68
CA ALA A 18 -12.01 -13.13 -1.43
C ALA A 18 -13.34 -13.87 -1.13
N GLY A 19 -13.80 -14.76 -2.03
CA GLY A 19 -15.03 -15.53 -1.85
C GLY A 19 -16.31 -14.79 -2.26
N GLY A 20 -16.21 -13.82 -3.18
CA GLY A 20 -17.32 -13.05 -3.76
C GLY A 20 -17.21 -11.53 -3.59
N GLU A 21 -18.11 -10.78 -4.26
CA GLU A 21 -18.13 -9.30 -4.24
C GLU A 21 -18.22 -8.69 -2.84
N GLU A 22 -18.84 -9.37 -1.86
CA GLU A 22 -18.98 -8.83 -0.50
C GLU A 22 -17.64 -8.69 0.24
N ALA A 23 -16.65 -9.53 -0.09
CA ALA A 23 -15.33 -9.49 0.53
C ALA A 23 -14.36 -8.51 -0.15
N VAL A 24 -14.70 -8.07 -1.37
CA VAL A 24 -13.97 -7.04 -2.14
C VAL A 24 -14.17 -5.65 -1.55
N VAL A 25 -15.39 -5.35 -1.10
CA VAL A 25 -15.78 -4.01 -0.64
C VAL A 25 -14.90 -3.49 0.52
N PRO A 26 -14.61 -4.26 1.58
CA PRO A 26 -13.70 -3.82 2.64
C PRO A 26 -12.28 -3.53 2.13
N ALA A 27 -11.74 -4.37 1.24
CA ALA A 27 -10.40 -4.18 0.67
C ALA A 27 -10.31 -2.91 -0.19
N LEU A 28 -11.35 -2.63 -0.98
CA LEU A 28 -11.43 -1.39 -1.76
C LEU A 28 -11.57 -0.16 -0.88
N ARG A 29 -12.33 -0.23 0.22
CA ARG A 29 -12.39 0.88 1.20
C ARG A 29 -11.03 1.14 1.82
N CYS A 30 -10.30 0.10 2.20
CA CYS A 30 -8.93 0.21 2.68
C CYS A 30 -8.01 0.87 1.64
N ARG A 31 -8.06 0.42 0.38
CA ARG A 31 -7.26 0.99 -0.71
C ARG A 31 -7.60 2.46 -0.96
N LEU A 32 -8.89 2.80 -0.98
CA LEU A 32 -9.36 4.17 -1.16
C LEU A 32 -8.88 5.08 -0.02
N LEU A 33 -8.99 4.61 1.22
CA LEU A 33 -8.50 5.35 2.39
C LEU A 33 -6.99 5.56 2.33
N LEU A 34 -6.23 4.53 1.94
CA LEU A 34 -4.79 4.60 1.78
C LEU A 34 -4.39 5.59 0.66
N ALA A 35 -5.10 5.57 -0.47
CA ALA A 35 -4.88 6.49 -1.57
C ALA A 35 -5.19 7.94 -1.16
N ALA A 36 -6.32 8.18 -0.49
CA ALA A 36 -6.69 9.50 0.03
C ALA A 36 -5.67 10.01 1.07
N PHE A 37 -5.19 9.12 1.94
CA PHE A 37 -4.10 9.43 2.86
C PHE A 37 -2.87 9.91 2.11
N TRP A 38 -2.33 9.13 1.16
CA TRP A 38 -1.10 9.52 0.45
C TRP A 38 -1.25 10.75 -0.45
N ALA A 39 -2.42 10.96 -1.05
CA ALA A 39 -2.72 12.17 -1.79
C ALA A 39 -2.60 13.44 -0.93
N ALA A 40 -2.96 13.36 0.36
CA ALA A 40 -2.84 14.46 1.31
C ALA A 40 -1.49 14.47 2.07
N ALA A 41 -0.86 13.31 2.26
CA ALA A 41 0.25 13.10 3.18
C ALA A 41 1.64 13.15 2.53
N ALA A 42 1.73 13.06 1.21
CA ALA A 42 3.02 12.90 0.52
C ALA A 42 4.04 14.00 0.85
N GLY A 43 3.59 15.26 0.93
CA GLY A 43 4.44 16.40 1.29
C GLY A 43 4.68 16.60 2.80
N LEU A 44 4.05 15.79 3.66
CA LEU A 44 4.14 15.93 5.11
C LEU A 44 5.38 15.21 5.67
N GLY A 45 5.89 15.69 6.80
CA GLY A 45 6.89 14.97 7.60
C GLY A 45 6.27 13.81 8.38
N GLU A 46 7.10 12.88 8.84
CA GLU A 46 6.68 11.62 9.49
C GLU A 46 5.66 11.81 10.62
N GLY A 47 5.92 12.70 11.59
CA GLY A 47 4.98 12.95 12.69
C GLY A 47 3.61 13.44 12.22
N ALA A 48 3.57 14.34 11.23
CA ALA A 48 2.31 14.84 10.67
C ALA A 48 1.56 13.76 9.87
N ARG A 49 2.27 12.81 9.26
CA ARG A 49 1.68 11.63 8.60
C ARG A 49 1.00 10.72 9.62
N VAL A 50 1.64 10.47 10.76
CA VAL A 50 1.06 9.68 11.87
C VAL A 50 -0.20 10.36 12.42
N ASP A 51 -0.16 11.67 12.64
CA ASP A 51 -1.31 12.44 13.13
C ASP A 51 -2.48 12.43 12.14
N LEU A 52 -2.20 12.62 10.85
CA LEU A 52 -3.22 12.55 9.79
C LEU A 52 -3.81 11.13 9.71
N SER A 53 -2.97 10.10 9.79
CA SER A 53 -3.43 8.71 9.83
C SER A 53 -4.40 8.48 11.00
N ALA A 54 -4.01 8.88 12.21
CA ALA A 54 -4.85 8.75 13.39
C ALA A 54 -6.17 9.53 13.26
N THR A 55 -6.16 10.68 12.59
CA THR A 55 -7.36 11.48 12.32
C THR A 55 -8.31 10.77 11.35
N LEU A 56 -7.78 10.25 10.23
CA LEU A 56 -8.57 9.54 9.24
C LEU A 56 -9.17 8.25 9.80
N LEU A 57 -8.41 7.49 10.60
CA LEU A 57 -8.86 6.24 11.23
C LEU A 57 -9.97 6.45 12.28
N LYS A 58 -10.08 7.66 12.86
CA LYS A 58 -11.16 8.04 13.78
C LYS A 58 -12.37 8.64 13.06
N SER A 59 -12.26 8.92 11.76
CA SER A 59 -13.31 9.56 10.98
C SER A 59 -14.34 8.54 10.46
N PRO A 60 -15.55 8.97 10.09
CA PRO A 60 -16.53 8.09 9.44
C PRO A 60 -16.02 7.43 8.16
N CYS A 61 -15.01 7.99 7.49
CA CYS A 61 -14.39 7.43 6.29
C CYS A 61 -13.66 6.10 6.57
N ALA A 62 -13.30 5.83 7.82
CA ALA A 62 -12.73 4.55 8.24
C ALA A 62 -13.80 3.49 8.57
N THR A 63 -15.08 3.78 8.39
CA THR A 63 -16.14 2.80 8.66
C THR A 63 -16.06 1.64 7.68
N GLY A 64 -15.95 0.41 8.20
CA GLY A 64 -15.94 -0.81 7.39
C GLY A 64 -14.63 -1.05 6.64
N ILE A 65 -13.53 -0.42 7.08
CA ILE A 65 -12.18 -0.84 6.72
C ILE A 65 -11.77 -2.04 7.59
N LEU A 66 -10.78 -2.79 7.11
CA LEU A 66 -10.12 -3.82 7.89
C LEU A 66 -9.24 -3.18 8.96
N ALA A 67 -9.18 -3.79 10.14
CA ALA A 67 -8.35 -3.28 11.23
C ALA A 67 -6.87 -3.32 10.86
N LEU A 68 -6.15 -2.22 11.09
CA LEU A 68 -4.70 -2.17 10.89
C LEU A 68 -3.97 -3.09 11.88
N PRO A 69 -2.74 -3.53 11.56
CA PRO A 69 -1.85 -4.17 12.51
C PRO A 69 -1.67 -3.31 13.78
N PRO A 70 -1.54 -3.94 14.97
CA PRO A 70 -1.39 -3.19 16.22
C PRO A 70 -0.21 -2.21 16.18
N GLY A 71 -0.47 -0.94 16.48
CA GLY A 71 0.56 0.11 16.51
C GLY A 71 0.96 0.68 15.15
N ALA A 72 0.44 0.15 14.04
CA ALA A 72 0.72 0.66 12.71
C ALA A 72 -0.11 1.91 12.36
N SER A 73 0.49 2.82 11.59
CA SER A 73 -0.21 3.91 10.93
C SER A 73 -0.50 3.58 9.45
N LEU A 74 -1.35 4.35 8.79
CA LEU A 74 -1.57 4.27 7.34
C LEU A 74 -0.27 4.52 6.54
N ALA A 75 0.75 5.17 7.11
CA ALA A 75 2.04 5.35 6.47
C ALA A 75 2.90 4.07 6.45
N ASP A 76 2.60 3.12 7.32
CA ASP A 76 3.42 1.93 7.56
C ASP A 76 2.89 0.69 6.83
N VAL A 77 1.70 0.80 6.25
CA VAL A 77 0.96 -0.33 5.68
C VAL A 77 0.65 -0.17 4.20
N HIS A 78 0.48 -1.33 3.58
CA HIS A 78 0.02 -1.55 2.22
C HIS A 78 -1.15 -2.54 2.25
N ILE A 79 -2.04 -2.46 1.27
CA ILE A 79 -3.05 -3.49 1.04
C ILE A 79 -2.95 -4.00 -0.38
N ALA A 80 -2.70 -5.30 -0.52
CA ALA A 80 -2.71 -5.96 -1.82
C ALA A 80 -4.15 -6.12 -2.31
N LEU A 81 -4.36 -5.81 -3.58
CA LEU A 81 -5.63 -6.04 -4.26
C LEU A 81 -5.63 -7.33 -5.11
N ARG A 82 -4.56 -8.12 -5.06
CA ARG A 82 -4.40 -9.33 -5.89
C ARG A 82 -3.64 -10.41 -5.13
N GLY A 83 -3.82 -11.66 -5.57
CA GLY A 83 -3.12 -12.83 -5.04
C GLY A 83 -3.73 -13.38 -3.75
N GLU A 84 -3.09 -14.37 -3.16
CA GLU A 84 -3.57 -15.04 -1.93
C GLU A 84 -3.61 -14.10 -0.71
N GLU A 85 -2.92 -12.96 -0.79
CA GLU A 85 -2.87 -11.93 0.25
C GLU A 85 -3.81 -10.75 -0.01
N ALA A 86 -4.68 -10.88 -1.02
CA ALA A 86 -5.73 -9.94 -1.34
C ALA A 86 -6.57 -9.59 -0.10
N GLY A 87 -6.73 -8.28 0.15
CA GLY A 87 -7.58 -7.83 1.24
C GLY A 87 -6.98 -8.03 2.64
N TYR A 88 -5.65 -8.09 2.76
CA TYR A 88 -4.97 -8.05 4.05
C TYR A 88 -3.97 -6.90 4.10
N TRP A 89 -3.87 -6.25 5.27
CA TRP A 89 -2.82 -5.27 5.52
C TRP A 89 -1.47 -5.98 5.66
N ARG A 90 -0.46 -5.42 5.00
CA ARG A 90 0.95 -5.77 5.12
C ARG A 90 1.72 -4.55 5.54
N THR A 91 2.81 -4.72 6.30
CA THR A 91 3.71 -3.59 6.53
C THR A 91 4.65 -3.41 5.35
N TRP A 92 5.14 -2.19 5.11
CA TRP A 92 6.17 -1.98 4.08
C TRP A 92 7.48 -2.72 4.39
N GLU A 93 7.74 -3.00 5.66
CA GLU A 93 8.87 -3.82 6.10
C GLU A 93 8.73 -5.27 5.65
N GLU A 94 7.54 -5.86 5.74
CA GLU A 94 7.26 -7.21 5.21
C GLU A 94 7.42 -7.31 3.68
N LEU A 95 7.22 -6.19 2.98
CA LEU A 95 7.30 -6.13 1.52
C LEU A 95 8.71 -5.79 1.00
N ALA A 96 9.61 -5.32 1.86
CA ALA A 96 10.97 -5.00 1.47
C ALA A 96 11.78 -6.30 1.29
N PRO A 97 12.27 -6.61 0.07
CA PRO A 97 13.06 -7.82 -0.15
C PRO A 97 14.42 -7.72 0.55
N GLU A 98 14.99 -8.87 0.92
CA GLU A 98 16.36 -8.91 1.45
C GLU A 98 17.36 -8.39 0.39
N PRO A 99 18.28 -7.50 0.77
CA PRO A 99 19.23 -6.90 -0.17
C PRO A 99 20.23 -7.95 -0.68
N GLN A 100 20.19 -8.25 -1.97
CA GLN A 100 21.16 -9.11 -2.64
C GLN A 100 22.22 -8.26 -3.36
N LEU A 101 23.13 -7.68 -2.58
CA LEU A 101 24.19 -6.83 -3.09
C LEU A 101 25.40 -7.66 -3.49
N ARG A 102 25.85 -7.51 -4.73
CA ARG A 102 27.16 -8.02 -5.15
C ARG A 102 28.24 -7.04 -4.67
N PRO A 103 29.38 -7.52 -4.14
CA PRO A 103 30.44 -6.66 -3.64
C PRO A 103 30.95 -5.64 -4.67
N GLU A 104 30.96 -6.00 -5.95
CA GLU A 104 31.37 -5.12 -7.05
C GLU A 104 30.43 -3.93 -7.29
N ASP A 105 29.18 -4.00 -6.83
CA ASP A 105 28.18 -2.93 -6.98
C ASP A 105 28.13 -2.00 -5.75
N ALA A 106 28.98 -2.24 -4.74
CA ALA A 106 28.96 -1.48 -3.50
C ALA A 106 29.29 0.01 -3.74
N GLY A 107 28.34 0.88 -3.37
CA GLY A 107 28.48 2.33 -3.56
C GLY A 107 28.21 2.82 -4.98
N SER A 108 27.76 1.94 -5.89
CA SER A 108 27.28 2.34 -7.20
C SER A 108 26.02 3.22 -7.07
N PRO A 109 25.91 4.34 -7.81
CA PRO A 109 24.73 5.20 -7.76
C PRO A 109 23.47 4.52 -8.30
N ASP A 110 23.62 3.51 -9.15
CA ASP A 110 22.50 2.74 -9.72
C ASP A 110 22.05 1.60 -8.79
N CYS A 111 22.77 1.38 -7.68
CA CYS A 111 22.49 0.32 -6.74
C CYS A 111 21.65 0.84 -5.59
N VAL A 112 20.35 0.55 -5.63
CA VAL A 112 19.40 0.94 -4.57
C VAL A 112 19.20 -0.23 -3.62
N VAL A 113 19.46 0.01 -2.33
CA VAL A 113 19.15 -0.96 -1.28
C VAL A 113 17.64 -0.93 -1.01
N PRO A 114 16.93 -2.07 -1.16
CA PRO A 114 15.52 -2.12 -0.82
C PRO A 114 15.35 -1.88 0.69
N THR A 115 14.50 -0.92 1.02
CA THR A 115 14.05 -0.62 2.38
C THR A 115 12.54 -0.44 2.34
N SER A 116 11.88 -0.41 3.51
CA SER A 116 10.46 -0.09 3.61
C SER A 116 10.12 1.25 2.93
N ASP A 117 11.00 2.25 3.04
CA ASP A 117 10.85 3.53 2.38
C ASP A 117 11.01 3.43 0.86
N THR A 118 11.95 2.62 0.37
CA THR A 118 12.18 2.41 -1.06
C THR A 118 10.92 1.84 -1.72
N VAL A 119 10.42 0.71 -1.21
CA VAL A 119 9.26 0.01 -1.79
C VAL A 119 7.97 0.84 -1.70
N ARG A 120 7.81 1.59 -0.60
CA ARG A 120 6.66 2.47 -0.40
C ARG A 120 6.63 3.62 -1.41
N HIS A 121 7.76 4.28 -1.62
CA HIS A 121 7.83 5.40 -2.56
C HIS A 121 7.83 4.93 -4.02
N GLU A 122 8.39 3.76 -4.32
CA GLU A 122 8.27 3.12 -5.64
C GLU A 122 6.81 2.87 -5.99
N TRP A 123 6.06 2.21 -5.10
CA TRP A 123 4.63 1.96 -5.31
C TRP A 123 3.80 3.26 -5.47
N LEU A 124 4.14 4.31 -4.71
CA LEU A 124 3.50 5.62 -4.87
C LEU A 124 3.86 6.27 -6.20
N GLY A 125 5.11 6.16 -6.61
CA GLY A 125 5.61 6.65 -7.89
C GLY A 125 4.90 5.98 -9.06
N ASP A 126 4.78 4.65 -9.02
CA ASP A 126 4.06 3.87 -10.02
C ASP A 126 2.60 4.32 -10.12
N ALA A 127 1.94 4.56 -8.98
CA ALA A 127 0.55 5.01 -8.96
C ALA A 127 0.33 6.43 -9.51
N TRP A 128 1.37 7.26 -9.61
CA TRP A 128 1.28 8.64 -10.09
C TRP A 128 1.85 8.86 -11.48
N LEU A 129 2.78 8.02 -11.93
CA LEU A 129 3.45 8.14 -13.22
C LEU A 129 2.77 7.33 -14.34
N MET A 130 1.89 6.39 -13.98
CA MET A 130 1.08 5.57 -14.91
C MET A 130 -0.29 6.19 -15.15
#